data_AF-A0A849BTZ8-F1
#
_entry.id   AF-A0A849BTZ8-F1
#
_cell.length_a   1.000
_cell.length_b   1.000
_cell.length_c   1.000
_cell.angle_alpha   90.00
_cell.angle_beta   90.00
_cell.angle_gamma   90.00
#
_symmetry.space_group_name_H-M   'P 1'
#
loop_
_entity.id
_entity.type
_entity.pdbx_description
1 polymer ?
#
loop_
_entity_poly.entity_id
_entity_poly.type
_entity_poly.pdbx_seq_one_letter_code
_entity_poly.pdbx_strand_id
1 'polypeptide(L)'
;MVAVRGHECGRAAQPKSDDYRIDQIDGGLPKDLTGTPYRIGPGRHQVGRSLPYSVFDGDGMVSRFALDGSSVHFRNRYVRTPHFEPGRARTGSAIAGWA
;
A
#
# COMPACT_ATOMS: atom_id res chain seq x y z
N MET A 1 -9.68 -20.24 -4.96
CA MET A 1 -8.85 -19.15 -4.40
C MET A 1 -8.31 -18.35 -5.58
N VAL A 2 -8.63 -17.05 -5.68
CA VAL A 2 -8.06 -16.17 -6.72
C VAL A 2 -6.87 -15.46 -6.10
N ALA A 3 -5.68 -15.63 -6.68
CA ALA A 3 -4.49 -14.93 -6.22
C ALA A 3 -4.03 -13.97 -7.31
N VAL A 4 -3.83 -12.73 -6.92
CA VAL A 4 -3.34 -11.67 -7.81
C VAL A 4 -1.82 -11.63 -7.67
N ARG A 5 -1.06 -11.86 -8.75
CA ARG A 5 0.42 -11.80 -8.72
C ARG A 5 0.93 -10.43 -9.16
N GLY A 6 2.21 -10.14 -8.87
CA GLY A 6 2.88 -8.92 -9.31
C GLY A 6 2.62 -7.66 -8.46
N HIS A 7 1.69 -7.70 -7.50
CA HIS A 7 1.53 -6.64 -6.51
C HIS A 7 2.26 -7.02 -5.22
N GLU A 8 3.34 -6.32 -4.94
CA GLU A 8 4.09 -6.53 -3.70
C GLU A 8 3.32 -5.92 -2.53
N CYS A 9 2.64 -6.76 -1.74
CA CYS A 9 2.19 -6.41 -0.39
C CYS A 9 3.27 -6.87 0.61
N GLY A 10 4.49 -6.38 0.44
CA GLY A 10 5.68 -6.83 1.18
C GLY A 10 6.29 -5.73 2.04
N ARG A 11 7.19 -6.12 2.96
CA ARG A 11 8.00 -5.21 3.82
C ARG A 11 8.90 -4.23 3.04
N ALA A 12 8.83 -4.18 1.72
CA ALA A 12 9.60 -3.24 0.90
C ALA A 12 8.92 -1.87 0.90
N ALA A 13 9.71 -0.80 0.88
CA ALA A 13 9.19 0.54 0.72
C ALA A 13 8.70 0.76 -0.72
N GLN A 14 7.46 1.24 -0.89
CA GLN A 14 6.92 1.67 -2.18
C GLN A 14 6.96 3.19 -2.32
N PRO A 15 8.04 3.78 -2.87
CA PRO A 15 8.16 5.24 -2.94
C PRO A 15 7.17 5.88 -3.93
N LYS A 16 6.63 5.10 -4.87
CA LYS A 16 5.74 5.57 -5.93
C LYS A 16 4.31 5.06 -5.70
N SER A 17 3.35 5.88 -6.12
CA SER A 17 1.97 5.45 -6.30
C SER A 17 1.76 4.84 -7.68
N ASP A 18 1.14 3.68 -7.70
CA ASP A 18 0.82 2.89 -8.88
C ASP A 18 -0.67 3.00 -9.23
N ASP A 19 -0.93 2.82 -10.52
CA ASP A 19 -2.24 2.92 -11.15
C ASP A 19 -2.19 2.06 -12.42
N TYR A 20 -2.66 0.81 -12.34
CA TYR A 20 -2.58 -0.14 -13.46
C TYR A 20 -3.64 -1.24 -13.38
N ARG A 21 -3.93 -1.83 -14.55
CA ARG A 21 -4.73 -3.05 -14.66
C ARG A 21 -3.84 -4.26 -14.43
N ILE A 22 -4.31 -5.21 -13.62
CA ILE A 22 -3.53 -6.41 -13.31
C ILE A 22 -3.70 -7.42 -14.44
N ASP A 23 -2.59 -7.87 -15.00
CA ASP A 23 -2.53 -8.85 -16.10
C ASP A 23 -2.30 -10.28 -15.62
N GLN A 24 -1.79 -10.49 -14.40
CA GLN A 24 -1.49 -11.81 -13.85
C GLN A 24 -2.45 -12.20 -12.70
N ILE A 25 -3.38 -13.10 -13.00
CA ILE A 25 -4.35 -13.64 -12.05
C ILE A 25 -4.27 -15.16 -12.06
N ASP A 26 -3.99 -15.77 -10.92
CA ASP A 26 -4.09 -17.22 -10.74
C ASP A 26 -5.56 -17.60 -10.46
N GLY A 27 -6.07 -18.56 -11.22
CA GLY A 27 -7.46 -19.01 -11.15
C GLY A 27 -8.40 -18.16 -12.01
N GLY A 28 -9.69 -18.09 -11.64
CA GLY A 28 -10.70 -17.33 -12.36
C GLY A 28 -11.45 -16.38 -11.44
N LEU A 29 -11.60 -15.12 -11.86
CA LEU A 29 -12.38 -14.13 -11.13
C LEU A 29 -13.88 -14.50 -11.18
N PRO A 30 -14.59 -14.60 -10.04
CA PRO A 30 -16.03 -14.83 -10.04
C PRO A 30 -16.74 -13.67 -10.76
N LYS A 31 -17.67 -13.99 -11.67
CA LYS A 31 -18.36 -12.97 -12.51
C LYS A 31 -19.25 -12.04 -11.69
N ASP A 32 -19.74 -12.53 -10.56
CA ASP A 32 -20.57 -11.83 -9.58
C ASP A 32 -19.75 -11.05 -8.55
N LEU A 33 -18.42 -11.21 -8.52
CA LEU A 33 -17.54 -10.44 -7.66
C LEU A 33 -17.25 -9.06 -8.27
N THR A 34 -18.20 -8.16 -8.06
CA THR A 34 -18.06 -6.74 -8.40
C THR A 34 -17.91 -5.92 -7.13
N GLY A 35 -16.95 -4.99 -7.10
CA GLY A 35 -16.76 -4.14 -5.93
C GLY A 35 -15.40 -3.49 -5.89
N THR A 36 -15.10 -2.83 -4.78
CA THR A 36 -13.82 -2.15 -4.61
C THR A 36 -13.33 -2.29 -3.17
N PRO A 37 -12.70 -3.41 -2.81
CA PRO A 37 -12.04 -3.54 -1.53
C PRO A 37 -10.89 -2.53 -1.40
N TYR A 38 -10.85 -1.91 -0.23
CA TYR A 38 -9.77 -1.02 0.19
C TYR A 38 -9.00 -1.67 1.33
N ARG A 39 -7.68 -1.50 1.30
CA ARG A 39 -6.77 -1.90 2.39
C ARG A 39 -5.87 -0.72 2.73
N ILE A 40 -5.68 -0.47 4.01
CA ILE A 40 -4.66 0.45 4.50
C ILE A 40 -3.50 -0.35 5.11
N GLY A 41 -2.29 0.13 4.86
CA GLY A 41 -1.08 -0.37 5.49
C GLY A 41 0.06 0.63 5.37
N PRO A 42 1.15 0.42 6.11
CA PRO A 42 2.39 1.17 5.92
C PRO A 42 2.88 1.00 4.47
N GLY A 43 2.91 2.08 3.68
CA GLY A 43 3.47 2.05 2.31
C GLY A 43 5.00 2.03 2.30
N ARG A 44 5.61 2.32 3.45
CA ARG A 44 7.05 2.52 3.59
C ARG A 44 7.57 1.90 4.89
N HIS A 45 8.35 0.84 4.76
CA HIS A 45 9.04 0.16 5.87
C HIS A 45 10.55 0.44 5.93
N GLN A 46 11.05 1.35 5.10
CA GLN A 46 12.45 1.77 5.12
C GLN A 46 12.58 3.25 4.76
N VAL A 47 13.38 3.93 5.56
CA VAL A 47 13.61 5.36 5.45
C VAL A 47 15.11 5.63 5.39
N GLY A 48 15.62 5.94 4.21
CA GLY A 48 17.05 6.08 4.02
C GLY A 48 17.77 4.79 4.44
N ARG A 49 18.67 4.87 5.44
CA ARG A 49 19.33 3.70 6.05
C ARG A 49 18.66 3.19 7.34
N SER A 50 17.60 3.84 7.81
CA SER A 50 16.93 3.50 9.06
C SER A 50 15.66 2.70 8.82
N LEU A 51 15.50 1.63 9.59
CA LEU A 51 14.24 0.89 9.69
C LEU A 51 13.34 1.62 10.71
N PRO A 52 12.03 1.75 10.45
CA PRO A 52 11.09 2.21 11.46
C PRO A 52 11.13 1.27 12.68
N TYR A 53 10.91 1.82 13.88
CA TYR A 53 10.95 1.06 15.13
C TYR A 53 9.89 -0.05 15.17
N SER A 54 8.74 0.20 14.54
CA SER A 54 7.67 -0.77 14.40
C SER A 54 7.13 -0.81 12.97
N VAL A 55 6.52 -1.93 12.61
CA VAL A 55 5.77 -2.08 11.34
C VAL A 55 4.62 -1.07 11.22
N PHE A 56 4.22 -0.41 12.31
CA PHE A 56 3.16 0.60 12.33
C PHE A 56 3.66 2.04 12.11
N ASP A 57 4.97 2.28 12.09
CA ASP A 57 5.55 3.64 12.01
C ASP A 57 5.75 4.17 10.57
N GLY A 58 5.29 3.41 9.56
CA GLY A 58 5.35 3.81 8.16
C GLY A 58 4.23 4.78 7.77
N ASP A 59 4.49 5.64 6.78
CA ASP A 59 3.44 6.49 6.20
C ASP A 59 2.30 5.64 5.65
N GLY A 60 1.06 6.00 6.02
CA GLY A 60 -0.13 5.28 5.62
C GLY A 60 -0.35 5.33 4.10
N MET A 61 -0.51 4.16 3.49
CA MET A 61 -0.83 4.03 2.07
C MET A 61 -2.11 3.21 1.92
N VAL A 62 -3.04 3.74 1.15
CA VAL A 62 -4.30 3.07 0.83
C VAL A 62 -4.16 2.40 -0.52
N SER A 63 -4.49 1.12 -0.57
CA SER A 63 -4.60 0.31 -1.78
C SER A 63 -6.06 0.06 -2.12
N ARG A 64 -6.37 0.12 -3.41
CA ARG A 64 -7.68 -0.08 -4.01
C ARG A 64 -7.57 -1.16 -5.08
N PHE A 65 -8.49 -2.12 -5.05
CA PHE A 65 -8.67 -3.09 -6.12
C PHE A 65 -10.09 -2.94 -6.66
N ALA A 66 -10.27 -2.38 -7.84
CA ALA A 66 -11.58 -2.32 -8.48
C ALA A 66 -11.81 -3.60 -9.29
N LEU A 67 -12.88 -4.33 -8.94
CA LEU A 67 -13.27 -5.62 -9.48
C LEU A 67 -14.57 -5.44 -10.26
N ASP A 68 -14.61 -5.90 -11.52
CA ASP A 68 -15.78 -5.80 -12.40
C ASP A 68 -16.33 -7.18 -12.84
N GLY A 69 -15.88 -8.26 -12.21
CA GLY A 69 -16.24 -9.63 -12.58
C GLY A 69 -15.44 -10.21 -13.77
N SER A 70 -14.65 -9.39 -14.47
CA SER A 70 -13.73 -9.83 -15.52
C SER A 70 -12.29 -9.38 -15.29
N SER A 71 -12.10 -8.35 -14.48
CA SER A 71 -10.81 -7.69 -14.33
C SER A 71 -10.57 -7.11 -12.95
N VAL A 72 -9.30 -6.81 -12.69
CA VAL A 72 -8.84 -6.14 -11.48
C VAL A 72 -8.02 -4.92 -11.87
N HIS A 73 -8.42 -3.76 -11.38
CA HIS A 73 -7.65 -2.52 -11.52
C HIS A 73 -7.10 -2.09 -10.16
N PHE A 74 -5.78 -2.07 -10.05
CA PHE A 74 -5.07 -1.68 -8.85
C PHE A 74 -4.71 -0.20 -8.86
N ARG A 75 -4.88 0.43 -7.71
CA ARG A 75 -4.35 1.77 -7.46
C ARG A 75 -3.96 1.91 -6.01
N ASN A 76 -2.83 2.52 -5.71
CA ASN A 76 -2.48 2.91 -4.35
C ASN A 76 -2.13 4.40 -4.28
N ARG A 77 -2.32 5.01 -3.10
CA ARG A 77 -1.92 6.40 -2.82
C ARG A 77 -1.54 6.55 -1.35
N TYR A 78 -0.55 7.39 -1.09
CA TYR A 78 -0.25 7.83 0.28
C TYR A 78 -1.37 8.71 0.83
N VAL A 79 -1.70 8.50 2.09
CA VAL A 79 -2.61 9.38 2.84
C VAL A 79 -1.87 10.69 3.11
N ARG A 80 -2.45 11.82 2.71
CA ARG A 80 -1.88 13.15 2.90
C ARG A 80 -2.12 13.65 4.32
N THR A 81 -1.50 12.98 5.29
CA THR A 81 -1.50 13.45 6.68
C THR A 81 -0.58 14.67 6.81
N PRO A 82 -0.73 15.51 7.85
CA PRO A 82 0.22 16.60 8.12
C PRO A 82 1.67 16.12 8.30
N HIS A 83 1.86 14.85 8.64
CA HIS A 83 3.16 14.22 8.82
C HIS A 83 3.71 13.56 7.55
N PHE A 84 2.92 13.49 6.48
CA PHE A 84 3.34 12.93 5.20
C PHE A 84 4.04 14.00 4.35
N GLU A 85 5.30 13.75 4.01
CA GLU A 85 6.09 14.60 3.11
C GLU A 85 6.45 13.81 1.84
N PRO A 86 5.94 14.20 0.65
CA PRO A 86 6.29 13.55 -0.60
C PRO A 86 7.80 13.51 -0.82
N GLY A 87 8.36 12.31 -1.03
CA GLY A 87 9.79 12.14 -1.30
C GLY A 87 10.70 12.15 -0.07
N ARG A 88 10.21 12.54 1.11
CA ARG A 88 10.95 12.41 2.37
C ARG A 88 10.55 11.12 3.06
N ALA A 89 11.55 10.51 3.67
CA ALA A 89 11.39 9.32 4.45
C ALA A 89 11.46 9.77 5.92
N ARG A 90 10.50 9.38 6.77
CA ARG A 90 10.55 9.64 8.22
C ARG A 90 11.57 8.77 8.96
N THR A 91 12.75 9.30 9.28
CA THR A 91 13.65 8.63 10.23
C THR A 91 12.93 8.66 11.57
N GLY A 92 12.70 7.51 12.19
CA GLY A 92 11.83 7.36 13.36
C GLY A 92 11.94 8.55 14.32
N SER A 93 10.89 9.37 14.40
CA SER A 93 10.84 10.41 15.42
C SER A 93 10.68 9.69 16.74
N ALA A 94 11.67 9.83 17.61
CA ALA A 94 11.43 9.67 19.04
C ALA A 94 10.16 10.45 19.38
N ILE A 95 9.25 9.79 20.09
CA ILE A 95 8.14 10.45 20.76
C ILE A 95 8.76 11.46 21.74
N ALA A 96 8.91 12.71 21.31
CA ALA A 96 9.36 13.78 22.18
C ALA A 96 8.18 14.18 23.07
N GLY A 97 8.30 13.90 24.38
CA GLY A 97 7.54 14.54 25.44
C GLY A 97 6.17 13.95 25.73
N TRP A 98 6.14 13.04 26.70
CA TRP A 98 5.04 13.01 27.67
C TRP A 98 5.56 13.78 28.88
N ALA A 99 5.00 14.96 29.12
CA ALA A 99 5.12 15.69 30.38
C ALA A 99 3.74 15.65 31.05
#